data_AF-A0A5J4XU65-F1
#
_entry.id   AF-A0A5J4XU65-F1
#
_cell.length_a   1.000
_cell.length_b   1.000
_cell.length_c   1.000
_cell.angle_alpha   90.00
_cell.angle_beta   90.00
_cell.angle_gamma   90.00
#
_symmetry.space_group_name_H-M   'P 1'
#
loop_
_entity.id
_entity.type
_entity.pdbx_description
1 polymer ?
#
loop_
_entity_poly.entity_id
_entity_poly.type
_entity_poly.pdbx_seq_one_letter_code
_entity_poly.pdbx_strand_id
1 'polypeptide(L)'
;ELRAVYEAAHREQMEAYRSLQQERADARHQKHMAFACDTAWQMVGFAEQAIKYREESDGAKVPKALYRQWAAMFTVGDPELAAQPAAVVTSPQPAVTAADEQAVTEYLGWSGVWQASSPDQATGYNELLADVIAEGATAGASKASPQGASLQDIPLRLALVGAPFAGKTSMALKLADEHGCKVLNMSELVNEAATVAEAFDKQGPSSGSEPGTGPAGSEVPIKVQLGRTAQANLQSNGVVSDEVQTQLMVLAIDEVARAIAAQPPAPLSAGAKPAGGKPAASKGKKDDAKPVQGYVMDGYPSSVRQAELLEGALTGLDLTAERTTIASASRLAPPRPATLPDLNRPLTSGLDAVLVLELDDEALAVKRALGRRVDPLTGRVYHLEFDVPPPKEPGLAARLKAAAVETNEGGQLTDRLARHAQQAPVLNAWLAKFPTLRQGLPAQNSLAEVSTAVDGVAGRILASKAALAAIKAASAAAQQAQAAAEGSAVQAGHAQQAAQGAARALLASKRAEIEAADMLEKTKNPKDADPAAADLLKVSCCSKPDLGFVTSTFCTLRLLLCSLVDEHAQAAFS
;
A
#
# COMPACT_ATOMS: atom_id res chain seq x y z
N GLU A 1 13.43 41.73 -16.68
CA GLU A 1 12.00 41.50 -16.39
C GLU A 1 11.20 41.16 -17.65
N LEU A 2 11.09 42.04 -18.66
CA LEU A 2 10.40 41.74 -19.93
C LEU A 2 10.84 40.44 -20.64
N ARG A 3 12.14 40.15 -20.66
CA ARG A 3 12.67 38.90 -21.23
C ARG A 3 12.19 37.66 -20.47
N ALA A 4 12.06 37.73 -19.15
CA ALA A 4 11.57 36.62 -18.33
C ALA A 4 10.08 36.39 -18.55
N VAL A 5 9.30 37.47 -18.73
CA VAL A 5 7.87 37.39 -19.10
C VAL A 5 7.70 36.73 -20.48
N TYR A 6 8.54 37.09 -21.44
CA TYR A 6 8.52 36.49 -22.78
C TYR A 6 8.94 35.01 -22.76
N GLU A 7 9.97 34.66 -21.99
CA GLU A 7 10.42 33.28 -21.82
C GLU A 7 9.36 32.41 -21.11
N ALA A 8 8.61 32.98 -20.15
CA ALA A 8 7.49 32.29 -19.50
C ALA A 8 6.32 32.05 -20.46
N ALA A 9 5.88 33.08 -21.19
CA ALA A 9 4.82 32.96 -22.19
C ALA A 9 5.19 31.95 -23.30
N HIS A 10 6.46 31.91 -23.71
CA HIS A 10 6.92 30.93 -24.69
C HIS A 10 6.91 29.49 -24.14
N ARG A 11 7.25 29.28 -22.86
CA ARG A 11 7.14 27.96 -22.21
C ARG A 11 5.69 27.49 -22.13
N GLU A 12 4.76 28.34 -21.74
CA GLU A 12 3.33 28.02 -21.71
C GLU A 12 2.81 27.63 -23.11
N GLN A 13 3.21 28.37 -24.14
CA GLN A 13 2.87 28.01 -25.53
C GLN A 13 3.48 26.66 -25.96
N MET A 14 4.71 26.36 -25.55
CA MET A 14 5.37 25.09 -25.84
C MET A 14 4.72 23.92 -25.09
N GLU A 15 4.27 24.13 -23.86
CA GLU A 15 3.54 23.14 -23.07
C GLU A 15 2.16 22.87 -23.67
N ALA A 16 1.42 23.91 -24.08
CA ALA A 16 0.15 23.77 -24.80
C ALA A 16 0.30 23.07 -26.16
N TYR A 17 1.40 23.32 -26.88
CA TYR A 17 1.69 22.59 -28.11
C TYR A 17 2.01 21.11 -27.86
N ARG A 18 2.76 20.81 -26.79
CA ARG A 18 3.08 19.43 -26.38
C ARG A 18 1.83 18.66 -25.94
N SER A 19 0.94 19.27 -25.16
CA SER A 19 -0.32 18.63 -24.76
C SER A 19 -1.19 18.30 -25.97
N LEU A 20 -1.32 19.24 -26.92
CA LEU A 20 -2.07 19.02 -28.15
C LEU A 20 -1.44 17.93 -29.05
N GLN A 21 -0.11 17.80 -29.05
CA GLN A 21 0.55 16.68 -29.73
C GLN A 21 0.28 15.34 -29.05
N GLN A 22 0.28 15.32 -27.72
CA GLN A 22 -0.02 14.14 -26.93
C GLN A 22 -1.48 13.70 -27.15
N GLU A 23 -2.46 14.61 -27.09
CA GLU A 23 -3.86 14.33 -27.40
C GLU A 23 -4.04 13.73 -28.81
N ARG A 24 -3.31 14.26 -29.81
CA ARG A 24 -3.33 13.70 -31.17
C ARG A 24 -2.66 12.33 -31.25
N ALA A 25 -1.61 12.09 -30.45
CA ALA A 25 -0.98 10.77 -30.36
C ALA A 25 -1.93 9.76 -29.69
N ASP A 26 -2.56 10.14 -28.59
CA ASP A 26 -3.51 9.32 -27.84
C ASP A 26 -4.75 9.02 -28.68
N ALA A 27 -5.32 10.01 -29.38
CA ALA A 27 -6.43 9.80 -30.29
C ALA A 27 -6.08 8.84 -31.46
N ARG A 28 -4.83 8.89 -31.96
CA ARG A 28 -4.36 7.92 -32.96
C ARG A 28 -4.20 6.53 -32.36
N HIS A 29 -3.66 6.44 -31.15
CA HIS A 29 -3.50 5.17 -30.45
C HIS A 29 -4.85 4.53 -30.14
N GLN A 30 -5.82 5.30 -29.63
CA GLN A 30 -7.18 4.85 -29.37
C GLN A 30 -7.88 4.35 -30.64
N LYS A 31 -7.76 5.08 -31.76
CA LYS A 31 -8.29 4.61 -33.06
C LYS A 31 -7.65 3.30 -33.50
N HIS A 32 -6.33 3.17 -33.33
CA HIS A 32 -5.62 1.96 -33.71
C HIS A 32 -5.99 0.77 -32.81
N MET A 33 -6.11 0.99 -31.50
CA MET A 33 -6.57 0.00 -30.53
C MET A 33 -8.00 -0.43 -30.81
N ALA A 34 -8.92 0.50 -31.05
CA ALA A 34 -10.31 0.18 -31.39
C ALA A 34 -10.40 -0.68 -32.67
N PHE A 35 -9.65 -0.32 -33.72
CA PHE A 35 -9.58 -1.11 -34.95
C PHE A 35 -8.99 -2.51 -34.73
N ALA A 36 -7.92 -2.62 -33.93
CA ALA A 36 -7.30 -3.90 -33.62
C ALA A 36 -8.24 -4.80 -32.79
N CYS A 37 -8.92 -4.24 -31.78
CA CYS A 37 -9.90 -4.95 -30.98
C CYS A 37 -11.09 -5.43 -31.82
N ASP A 38 -11.64 -4.58 -32.69
CA ASP A 38 -12.75 -4.95 -33.58
C ASP A 38 -12.34 -6.09 -34.52
N THR A 39 -11.16 -5.97 -35.15
CA THR A 39 -10.62 -7.03 -36.02
C THR A 39 -10.43 -8.35 -35.26
N ALA A 40 -9.92 -8.30 -34.02
CA ALA A 40 -9.73 -9.47 -33.18
C ALA A 40 -11.06 -10.13 -32.83
N TRP A 41 -12.09 -9.35 -32.47
CA TRP A 41 -13.43 -9.87 -32.19
C TRP A 41 -14.07 -10.49 -33.42
N GLN A 42 -13.91 -9.91 -34.61
CA GLN A 42 -14.37 -10.51 -35.86
C GLN A 42 -13.70 -11.86 -36.14
N MET A 43 -12.41 -12.03 -35.79
CA MET A 43 -11.73 -13.33 -35.89
C MET A 43 -12.29 -14.36 -34.92
N VAL A 44 -12.60 -13.93 -33.68
CA VAL A 44 -13.20 -14.80 -32.66
C VAL A 44 -14.62 -15.21 -33.07
N GLY A 45 -15.47 -14.28 -33.49
CA GLY A 45 -16.82 -14.58 -33.98
C GLY A 45 -16.81 -15.53 -35.19
N PHE A 46 -15.86 -15.36 -36.11
CA PHE A 46 -15.65 -16.28 -37.22
C PHE A 46 -15.30 -17.70 -36.73
N ALA A 47 -14.43 -17.81 -35.73
CA ALA A 47 -14.05 -19.09 -35.14
C ALA A 47 -15.22 -19.76 -34.39
N GLU A 48 -15.98 -18.99 -33.61
CA GLU A 48 -17.17 -19.47 -32.90
C GLU A 48 -18.22 -20.01 -33.86
N GLN A 49 -18.48 -19.31 -34.97
CA GLN A 49 -19.46 -19.76 -35.95
C GLN A 49 -19.00 -21.05 -36.67
N ALA A 50 -17.69 -21.21 -36.87
CA ALA A 50 -17.11 -22.44 -37.38
C ALA A 50 -17.11 -23.60 -36.35
N ILE A 51 -17.17 -23.31 -35.05
CA ILE A 51 -17.34 -24.31 -33.98
C ILE A 51 -18.81 -24.74 -33.91
N LYS A 52 -19.75 -23.79 -33.83
CA LYS A 52 -21.20 -24.06 -33.81
C LYS A 52 -21.63 -24.92 -35.00
N TYR A 53 -21.14 -24.60 -36.19
CA TYR A 53 -21.43 -25.42 -37.39
C TYR A 53 -20.91 -26.87 -37.26
N ARG A 54 -19.74 -27.08 -36.65
CA ARG A 54 -19.19 -28.44 -36.43
C ARG A 54 -19.97 -29.21 -35.37
N GLU A 55 -20.46 -28.54 -34.34
CA GLU A 55 -21.31 -29.14 -33.32
C GLU A 55 -22.67 -29.55 -33.89
N GLU A 56 -23.29 -28.69 -34.70
CA GLU A 56 -24.58 -28.96 -35.35
C GLU A 56 -24.50 -30.01 -36.47
N SER A 57 -23.31 -30.20 -37.06
CA SER A 57 -23.09 -31.10 -38.20
C SER A 57 -22.27 -32.34 -37.85
N ASP A 58 -22.21 -32.76 -36.58
CA ASP A 58 -21.48 -33.94 -36.10
C ASP A 58 -20.02 -34.04 -36.63
N GLY A 59 -19.29 -32.92 -36.56
CA GLY A 59 -17.88 -32.84 -36.94
C GLY A 59 -17.59 -32.67 -38.44
N ALA A 60 -18.61 -32.46 -39.28
CA ALA A 60 -18.41 -32.19 -40.71
C ALA A 60 -17.69 -30.85 -40.96
N LYS A 61 -16.90 -30.77 -42.04
CA LYS A 61 -16.19 -29.53 -42.44
C LYS A 61 -17.18 -28.48 -42.99
N VAL A 62 -16.93 -27.21 -42.68
CA VAL A 62 -17.71 -26.08 -43.20
C VAL A 62 -17.70 -26.06 -44.74
N PRO A 63 -18.88 -26.05 -45.40
CA PRO A 63 -18.97 -25.95 -46.86
C PRO A 63 -18.29 -24.70 -47.42
N LYS A 64 -17.57 -24.85 -48.55
CA LYS A 64 -16.80 -23.76 -49.18
C LYS A 64 -17.64 -22.52 -49.53
N ALA A 65 -18.93 -22.70 -49.82
CA ALA A 65 -19.83 -21.58 -50.13
C ALA A 65 -20.12 -20.73 -48.87
N LEU A 66 -20.44 -21.36 -47.74
CA LEU A 66 -20.66 -20.69 -46.45
C LEU A 66 -19.40 -20.03 -45.93
N TYR A 67 -18.25 -20.69 -46.04
CA TYR A 67 -16.97 -20.10 -45.65
C TYR A 67 -16.65 -18.83 -46.45
N ARG A 68 -16.94 -18.82 -47.76
CA ARG A 68 -16.77 -17.63 -48.61
C ARG A 68 -17.71 -16.49 -48.22
N GLN A 69 -18.94 -16.81 -47.82
CA GLN A 69 -19.91 -15.83 -47.32
C GLN A 69 -19.43 -15.20 -46.01
N TRP A 70 -18.97 -16.00 -45.06
CA TRP A 70 -18.43 -15.49 -43.78
C TRP A 70 -17.13 -14.71 -43.98
N ALA A 71 -16.25 -15.15 -44.87
CA ALA A 71 -15.03 -14.42 -45.23
C ALA A 71 -15.36 -13.06 -45.88
N ALA A 72 -16.43 -12.99 -46.68
CA ALA A 72 -16.91 -11.72 -47.23
C ALA A 72 -17.41 -10.78 -46.13
N MET A 73 -18.16 -11.29 -45.14
CA MET A 73 -18.60 -10.49 -43.98
C MET A 73 -17.42 -9.98 -43.13
N PHE A 74 -16.37 -10.79 -42.95
CA PHE A 74 -15.11 -10.36 -42.32
C PHE A 74 -14.42 -9.23 -43.08
N THR A 75 -14.38 -9.28 -44.42
CA THR A 75 -13.75 -8.20 -45.22
C THR A 75 -14.55 -6.90 -45.25
N VAL A 76 -15.87 -6.99 -45.05
CA VAL A 76 -16.77 -5.82 -45.01
C VAL A 76 -16.81 -5.19 -43.60
N GLY A 77 -16.42 -5.94 -42.56
CA GLY A 77 -16.44 -5.48 -41.17
C GLY A 77 -17.86 -5.47 -40.59
N ASP A 78 -18.61 -6.54 -40.84
CA ASP A 78 -20.01 -6.64 -40.41
C ASP A 78 -20.12 -6.81 -38.87
N PRO A 79 -20.85 -5.94 -38.14
CA PRO A 79 -20.95 -5.98 -36.68
C PRO A 79 -21.54 -7.28 -36.12
N GLU A 80 -22.24 -8.09 -36.92
CA GLU A 80 -22.75 -9.40 -36.49
C GLU A 80 -21.64 -10.41 -36.18
N LEU A 81 -20.47 -10.32 -36.82
CA LEU A 81 -19.29 -11.13 -36.48
C LEU A 81 -18.49 -10.56 -35.29
N ALA A 82 -18.66 -9.27 -34.99
CA ALA A 82 -17.91 -8.56 -33.95
C ALA A 82 -18.64 -8.52 -32.58
N ALA A 83 -19.77 -9.23 -32.46
CA ALA A 83 -20.58 -9.23 -31.25
C ALA A 83 -19.78 -9.76 -30.05
N GLN A 84 -19.41 -8.86 -29.14
CA GLN A 84 -18.85 -9.26 -27.85
C GLN A 84 -19.92 -10.02 -27.07
N PRO A 85 -19.58 -11.14 -26.39
CA PRO A 85 -20.50 -11.74 -25.44
C PRO A 85 -20.87 -10.66 -24.42
N ALA A 86 -22.17 -10.50 -24.15
CA ALA A 86 -22.64 -9.65 -23.06
C ALA A 86 -21.83 -10.00 -21.82
N ALA A 87 -21.21 -8.98 -21.20
CA ALA A 87 -20.31 -9.14 -20.06
C ALA A 87 -20.88 -10.21 -19.12
N VAL A 88 -20.15 -11.31 -18.96
CA VAL A 88 -20.46 -12.33 -17.97
C VAL A 88 -20.47 -11.58 -16.66
N VAL A 89 -21.68 -11.28 -16.16
CA VAL A 89 -21.90 -10.85 -14.80
C VAL A 89 -21.27 -11.96 -13.98
N THR A 90 -20.08 -11.66 -13.43
CA THR A 90 -19.44 -12.53 -12.47
C THR A 90 -20.37 -12.49 -11.29
N SER A 91 -21.23 -13.50 -11.21
CA SER A 91 -22.01 -13.79 -10.01
C SER A 91 -21.01 -13.82 -8.85
N PRO A 92 -21.34 -13.20 -7.70
CA PRO A 92 -20.49 -13.30 -6.54
C PRO A 92 -20.28 -14.78 -6.26
N GLN A 93 -19.02 -15.21 -6.14
CA GLN A 93 -18.72 -16.57 -5.72
C GLN A 93 -19.56 -16.87 -4.47
N PRO A 94 -20.36 -17.96 -4.47
CA PRO A 94 -21.01 -18.37 -3.24
C PRO A 94 -19.89 -18.72 -2.26
N ALA A 95 -19.99 -18.14 -1.07
CA ALA A 95 -19.15 -18.51 0.05
C ALA A 95 -19.19 -20.04 0.21
N VAL A 96 -18.01 -20.62 0.36
CA VAL A 96 -17.79 -22.06 0.56
C VAL A 96 -18.45 -22.47 1.88
N THR A 97 -19.72 -22.83 1.83
CA THR A 97 -20.43 -23.47 2.94
C THR A 97 -21.49 -24.41 2.37
N ALA A 98 -21.41 -25.67 2.79
CA ALA A 98 -22.14 -26.85 2.31
C ALA A 98 -21.54 -27.45 1.03
N ALA A 99 -21.10 -28.71 1.12
CA ALA A 99 -20.80 -29.52 -0.06
C ALA A 99 -22.05 -29.54 -0.94
N ASP A 100 -21.96 -28.97 -2.14
CA ASP A 100 -23.06 -28.98 -3.11
C ASP A 100 -23.57 -30.42 -3.26
N GLU A 101 -24.86 -30.66 -3.00
CA GLU A 101 -25.48 -31.98 -3.16
C GLU A 101 -25.26 -32.54 -4.58
N GLN A 102 -25.14 -31.65 -5.57
CA GLN A 102 -24.77 -32.01 -6.93
C GLN A 102 -23.36 -32.61 -7.03
N ALA A 103 -22.35 -32.00 -6.39
CA ALA A 103 -20.99 -32.52 -6.38
C ALA A 103 -20.90 -33.89 -5.66
N VAL A 104 -21.67 -34.08 -4.59
CA VAL A 104 -21.76 -35.38 -3.89
C VAL A 104 -22.43 -36.43 -4.76
N THR A 105 -23.48 -36.06 -5.49
CA THR A 105 -24.21 -36.97 -6.39
C THR A 105 -23.34 -37.37 -7.59
N GLU A 106 -22.55 -36.45 -8.15
CA GLU A 106 -21.58 -36.74 -9.21
C GLU A 106 -20.45 -37.66 -8.75
N TYR A 107 -19.94 -37.45 -7.51
CA TYR A 107 -18.94 -38.34 -6.91
C TYR A 107 -19.47 -39.77 -6.71
N LEU A 108 -20.65 -39.91 -6.08
CA LEU A 108 -21.27 -41.21 -5.84
C LEU A 108 -21.69 -41.89 -7.16
N GLY A 109 -22.05 -41.10 -8.18
CA GLY A 109 -22.46 -41.56 -9.49
C GLY A 109 -21.33 -41.84 -10.48
N TRP A 110 -20.06 -41.59 -10.11
CA TRP A 110 -18.91 -41.71 -11.02
C TRP A 110 -19.10 -40.93 -12.34
N SER A 111 -19.72 -39.76 -12.26
CA SER A 111 -20.07 -38.92 -13.42
C SER A 111 -19.39 -37.55 -13.35
N GLY A 112 -19.47 -36.80 -14.45
CA GLY A 112 -18.86 -35.46 -14.55
C GLY A 112 -17.34 -35.52 -14.46
N VAL A 113 -16.75 -34.76 -13.53
CA VAL A 113 -15.29 -34.66 -13.32
C VAL A 113 -14.68 -35.95 -12.76
N TRP A 114 -15.51 -36.87 -12.25
CA TRP A 114 -15.08 -38.16 -11.67
C TRP A 114 -15.09 -39.32 -12.69
N GLN A 115 -15.56 -39.09 -13.91
CA GLN A 115 -15.68 -40.13 -14.93
C GLN A 115 -14.30 -40.45 -15.53
N ALA A 116 -13.80 -41.66 -15.31
CA ALA A 116 -12.55 -42.12 -15.91
C ALA A 116 -12.71 -42.30 -17.43
N SER A 117 -11.89 -41.62 -18.22
CA SER A 117 -11.94 -41.70 -19.70
C SER A 117 -11.46 -43.05 -20.25
N SER A 118 -10.72 -43.83 -19.44
CA SER A 118 -10.34 -45.22 -19.76
C SER A 118 -10.05 -46.03 -18.47
N PRO A 119 -10.27 -47.37 -18.48
CA PRO A 119 -10.16 -48.22 -17.29
C PRO A 119 -8.74 -48.39 -16.74
N ASP A 120 -7.69 -48.06 -17.51
CA ASP A 120 -6.28 -48.11 -17.09
C ASP A 120 -5.72 -46.74 -16.68
N GLN A 121 -6.52 -45.67 -16.75
CA GLN A 121 -6.09 -44.35 -16.31
C GLN A 121 -6.24 -44.25 -14.80
N ALA A 122 -5.13 -44.11 -14.08
CA ALA A 122 -5.15 -43.69 -12.68
C ALA A 122 -6.10 -42.50 -12.56
N THR A 123 -7.03 -42.57 -11.61
CA THR A 123 -8.06 -41.56 -11.35
C THR A 123 -7.45 -40.16 -11.54
N GLY A 124 -7.89 -39.50 -12.61
CA GLY A 124 -7.30 -38.26 -13.08
C GLY A 124 -7.31 -37.22 -11.97
N TYR A 125 -6.24 -36.42 -11.94
CA TYR A 125 -6.09 -35.22 -11.12
C TYR A 125 -7.43 -34.50 -10.89
N ASN A 126 -7.85 -34.40 -9.62
CA ASN A 126 -9.08 -33.70 -9.25
C ASN A 126 -8.73 -32.37 -8.59
N GLU A 127 -9.10 -31.27 -9.25
CA GLU A 127 -8.85 -29.90 -8.79
C GLU A 127 -9.52 -29.58 -7.46
N LEU A 128 -10.73 -30.09 -7.21
CA LEU A 128 -11.45 -29.85 -5.97
C LEU A 128 -10.78 -30.56 -4.79
N LEU A 129 -10.31 -31.80 -5.00
CA LEU A 129 -9.53 -32.50 -3.98
C LEU A 129 -8.20 -31.79 -3.72
N ALA A 130 -7.54 -31.29 -4.76
CA ALA A 130 -6.32 -30.51 -4.62
C ALA A 130 -6.56 -29.24 -3.80
N ASP A 131 -7.65 -28.51 -4.07
CA ASP A 131 -8.00 -27.27 -3.37
C ASP A 131 -8.36 -27.54 -1.89
N VAL A 132 -9.15 -28.59 -1.59
CA VAL A 132 -9.50 -28.96 -0.20
C VAL A 132 -8.26 -29.39 0.60
N ILE A 133 -7.35 -30.16 -0.02
CA ILE A 133 -6.09 -30.57 0.63
C ILE A 133 -5.17 -29.35 0.81
N ALA A 134 -5.12 -28.43 -0.16
CA ALA A 134 -4.37 -27.19 -0.06
C ALA A 134 -4.88 -26.30 1.08
N GLU A 135 -6.20 -26.15 1.18
CA GLU A 135 -6.86 -25.37 2.22
C GLU A 135 -6.58 -25.99 3.60
N GLY A 136 -6.69 -27.31 3.75
CA GLY A 136 -6.31 -28.00 4.99
C GLY A 136 -4.83 -27.82 5.36
N ALA A 137 -3.92 -27.91 4.38
CA ALA A 137 -2.48 -27.74 4.59
C ALA A 137 -2.12 -26.29 4.94
N THR A 138 -2.80 -25.31 4.35
CA THR A 138 -2.57 -23.87 4.60
C THR A 138 -3.28 -23.38 5.87
N ALA A 139 -4.41 -23.98 6.26
CA ALA A 139 -5.10 -23.67 7.51
C ALA A 139 -4.32 -24.10 8.76
N GLY A 140 -3.53 -25.19 8.66
CA GLY A 140 -2.62 -25.63 9.71
C GLY A 140 -1.34 -24.79 9.82
N ALA A 141 -0.96 -24.07 8.74
CA ALA A 141 0.14 -23.12 8.78
C ALA A 141 -0.33 -21.86 9.52
N SER A 142 0.05 -21.72 10.79
CA SER A 142 -0.15 -20.49 11.56
C SER A 142 0.45 -19.32 10.78
N LYS A 143 -0.38 -18.51 10.12
CA LYS A 143 0.05 -17.23 9.58
C LYS A 143 0.53 -16.41 10.77
N ALA A 144 1.85 -16.20 10.87
CA ALA A 144 2.41 -15.32 11.88
C ALA A 144 1.76 -13.94 11.66
N SER A 145 0.85 -13.56 12.56
CA SER A 145 0.27 -12.22 12.52
C SER A 145 1.39 -11.22 12.84
N PRO A 146 1.57 -10.14 12.07
CA PRO A 146 2.58 -9.14 12.35
C PRO A 146 2.38 -8.64 13.79
N GLN A 147 3.41 -8.78 14.61
CA GLN A 147 3.41 -8.33 15.99
C GLN A 147 3.91 -6.89 15.99
N GLY A 148 3.01 -5.91 15.84
CA GLY A 148 3.39 -4.49 15.91
C GLY A 148 2.39 -3.52 15.29
N ALA A 149 2.56 -2.23 15.59
CA ALA A 149 1.76 -1.14 15.05
C ALA A 149 1.94 -0.98 13.52
N SER A 150 1.03 -0.26 12.86
CA SER A 150 1.10 0.05 11.43
C SER A 150 2.44 0.71 11.05
N LEU A 151 3.36 -0.08 10.50
CA LEU A 151 4.67 0.40 10.03
C LEU A 151 4.56 1.38 8.86
N GLN A 152 3.38 1.48 8.24
CA GLN A 152 3.13 2.34 7.09
C GLN A 152 3.19 3.83 7.45
N ASP A 153 2.96 4.16 8.72
CA ASP A 153 2.89 5.54 9.20
C ASP A 153 4.25 6.11 9.61
N ILE A 154 5.33 5.29 9.57
CA ILE A 154 6.67 5.71 9.97
C ILE A 154 7.46 6.18 8.71
N PRO A 155 7.84 7.47 8.63
CA PRO A 155 8.55 8.03 7.48
C PRO A 155 9.93 7.41 7.23
N LEU A 156 10.71 7.13 8.27
CA LEU A 156 12.06 6.56 8.14
C LEU A 156 12.26 5.33 9.03
N ARG A 157 12.58 4.19 8.39
CA ARG A 157 12.85 2.90 9.04
C ARG A 157 14.19 2.37 8.57
N LEU A 158 15.26 2.69 9.30
CA LEU A 158 16.63 2.43 8.86
C LEU A 158 17.37 1.51 9.83
N ALA A 159 18.32 0.75 9.30
CA ALA A 159 19.27 -0.04 10.09
C ALA A 159 20.70 0.22 9.63
N LEU A 160 21.62 0.37 10.58
CA LEU A 160 23.06 0.53 10.32
C LEU A 160 23.79 -0.75 10.74
N VAL A 161 24.36 -1.44 9.76
CA VAL A 161 25.10 -2.70 9.92
C VAL A 161 26.52 -2.51 9.40
N GLY A 162 27.48 -3.25 9.94
CA GLY A 162 28.87 -3.20 9.48
C GLY A 162 29.85 -3.61 10.56
N ALA A 163 31.14 -3.58 10.21
CA ALA A 163 32.19 -4.04 11.11
C ALA A 163 32.22 -3.22 12.42
N PRO A 164 32.60 -3.84 13.56
CA PRO A 164 32.99 -3.10 14.76
C PRO A 164 33.91 -1.92 14.39
N PHE A 165 33.68 -0.75 14.98
CA PHE A 165 34.49 0.46 14.74
C PHE A 165 34.44 1.06 13.32
N ALA A 166 33.51 0.62 12.47
CA ALA A 166 33.24 1.27 11.17
C ALA A 166 32.63 2.68 11.28
N GLY A 167 32.17 3.10 12.47
CA GLY A 167 31.54 4.40 12.70
C GLY A 167 30.02 4.39 12.75
N LYS A 168 29.40 3.21 12.93
CA LYS A 168 27.93 3.02 12.95
C LYS A 168 27.20 3.98 13.89
N THR A 169 27.55 3.97 15.18
CA THR A 169 26.93 4.83 16.20
C THR A 169 27.08 6.32 15.87
N SER A 170 28.25 6.73 15.36
CA SER A 170 28.48 8.11 14.94
C SER A 170 27.59 8.51 13.76
N MET A 171 27.37 7.63 12.79
CA MET A 171 26.44 7.87 11.68
C MET A 171 24.99 7.83 12.13
N ALA A 172 24.63 6.92 13.04
CA ALA A 172 23.28 6.82 13.60
C ALA A 172 22.87 8.13 14.30
N LEU A 173 23.77 8.68 15.12
CA LEU A 173 23.54 9.95 15.83
C LEU A 173 23.41 11.13 14.88
N LYS A 174 24.29 11.23 13.86
CA LYS A 174 24.17 12.29 12.84
C LYS A 174 22.85 12.20 12.08
N LEU A 175 22.47 11.00 11.65
CA LEU A 175 21.21 10.77 10.93
C LEU A 175 20.01 11.12 11.82
N ALA A 176 20.08 10.76 13.11
CA ALA A 176 19.08 11.13 14.10
C ALA A 176 18.92 12.65 14.24
N ASP A 177 20.02 13.40 14.32
CA ASP A 177 19.99 14.87 14.40
C ASP A 177 19.42 15.49 13.10
N GLU A 178 19.87 15.02 11.94
CA GLU A 178 19.55 15.59 10.64
C GLU A 178 18.13 15.26 10.16
N HIS A 179 17.65 14.04 10.40
CA HIS A 179 16.32 13.59 9.96
C HIS A 179 15.29 13.46 11.10
N GLY A 180 15.68 13.70 12.35
CA GLY A 180 14.77 13.59 13.50
C GLY A 180 14.40 12.14 13.81
N CYS A 181 15.35 11.21 13.75
CA CYS A 181 15.09 9.79 14.05
C CYS A 181 15.50 9.44 15.49
N LYS A 182 14.82 8.47 16.12
CA LYS A 182 15.28 7.88 17.39
C LYS A 182 16.32 6.80 17.10
N VAL A 183 17.51 6.89 17.72
CA VAL A 183 18.51 5.82 17.67
C VAL A 183 18.08 4.69 18.61
N LEU A 184 18.06 3.47 18.10
CA LEU A 184 17.75 2.25 18.85
C LEU A 184 19.02 1.40 18.95
N ASN A 185 19.61 1.36 20.14
CA ASN A 185 20.78 0.53 20.42
C ASN A 185 20.38 -0.67 21.29
N MET A 186 20.72 -1.88 20.85
CA MET A 186 20.36 -3.11 21.56
C MET A 186 20.89 -3.14 23.01
N SER A 187 22.10 -2.64 23.24
CA SER A 187 22.71 -2.66 24.57
C SER A 187 21.96 -1.76 25.55
N GLU A 188 21.49 -0.60 25.07
CA GLU A 188 20.67 0.33 25.85
C GLU A 188 19.29 -0.26 26.13
N LEU A 189 18.64 -0.85 25.12
CA LEU A 189 17.33 -1.50 25.28
C LEU A 189 17.35 -2.65 26.30
N VAL A 190 18.39 -3.49 26.28
CA VAL A 190 18.55 -4.57 27.26
C VAL A 190 18.76 -4.02 28.67
N ASN A 191 19.59 -2.99 28.83
CA ASN A 191 19.82 -2.35 30.13
C ASN A 191 18.57 -1.64 30.66
N GLU A 192 17.83 -0.94 29.81
CA GLU A 192 16.55 -0.32 30.15
C GLU A 192 15.52 -1.39 30.58
N ALA A 193 15.38 -2.49 29.83
CA ALA A 193 14.47 -3.56 30.20
C ALA A 193 14.85 -4.22 31.53
N ALA A 194 16.14 -4.44 31.77
CA ALA A 194 16.67 -4.97 33.03
C ALA A 194 16.37 -4.05 34.22
N THR A 195 16.63 -2.74 34.09
CA THR A 195 16.35 -1.77 35.17
C THR A 195 14.85 -1.62 35.45
N VAL A 196 14.01 -1.67 34.42
CA VAL A 196 12.55 -1.68 34.57
C VAL A 196 12.07 -2.94 35.28
N ALA A 197 12.65 -4.10 34.98
CA ALA A 197 12.33 -5.34 35.67
C ALA A 197 12.73 -5.29 37.15
N GLU A 198 13.94 -4.82 37.47
CA GLU A 198 14.38 -4.66 38.86
C GLU A 198 13.52 -3.66 39.64
N ALA A 199 13.12 -2.55 39.00
CA ALA A 199 12.23 -1.57 39.61
C ALA A 199 10.86 -2.17 39.93
N PHE A 200 10.31 -2.98 39.01
CA PHE A 200 9.05 -3.68 39.21
C PHE A 200 9.15 -4.72 40.36
N ASP A 201 10.25 -5.46 40.43
CA ASP A 201 10.50 -6.43 41.51
C ASP A 201 10.63 -5.75 42.88
N LYS A 202 11.23 -4.55 42.93
CA LYS A 202 11.35 -3.74 44.15
C LYS A 202 10.04 -3.10 44.59
N GLN A 203 9.15 -2.74 43.66
CA GLN A 203 7.86 -2.11 43.96
C GLN A 203 6.80 -3.12 44.42
N GLY A 204 6.97 -4.42 44.11
CA GLY A 204 5.96 -5.46 44.35
C GLY A 204 4.72 -5.27 43.46
N PRO A 205 3.90 -6.32 43.25
CA PRO A 205 2.63 -6.17 42.53
C PRO A 205 1.77 -5.16 43.31
N SER A 206 1.34 -4.08 42.66
CA SER A 206 0.67 -2.95 43.29
C SER A 206 -0.46 -3.37 44.23
N SER A 207 -0.24 -3.21 45.54
CA SER A 207 -1.28 -3.16 46.55
C SER A 207 -2.05 -1.86 46.40
N GLY A 208 -3.12 -1.87 45.59
CA GLY A 208 -3.90 -0.69 45.27
C GLY A 208 -5.25 -1.03 44.63
N SER A 209 -5.95 -2.04 45.16
CA SER A 209 -7.39 -2.19 44.96
C SER A 209 -8.01 -2.80 46.20
N GLU A 210 -9.12 -2.20 46.64
CA GLU A 210 -9.92 -2.69 47.76
C GLU A 210 -10.33 -4.16 47.55
N PRO A 211 -10.48 -4.95 48.64
CA PRO A 211 -10.90 -6.34 48.54
C PRO A 211 -12.38 -6.39 48.19
N GLY A 212 -12.70 -6.49 46.91
CA GLY A 212 -14.09 -6.56 46.44
C GLY A 212 -14.25 -6.89 44.97
N THR A 213 -14.27 -8.19 44.65
CA THR A 213 -14.94 -8.81 43.48
C THR A 213 -14.32 -8.59 42.08
N GLY A 214 -13.52 -9.55 41.61
CA GLY A 214 -13.11 -9.73 40.21
C GLY A 214 -11.94 -10.73 40.08
N PRO A 215 -11.86 -11.56 39.03
CA PRO A 215 -10.97 -12.72 39.01
C PRO A 215 -9.49 -12.33 38.85
N ALA A 216 -8.64 -13.21 39.37
CA ALA A 216 -7.19 -13.10 39.43
C ALA A 216 -6.50 -12.85 38.07
N GLY A 217 -5.49 -11.98 38.08
CA GLY A 217 -4.49 -11.87 37.01
C GLY A 217 -3.97 -10.44 36.81
N SER A 218 -3.08 -9.93 37.67
CA SER A 218 -2.28 -8.76 37.31
C SER A 218 -1.21 -9.20 36.30
N GLU A 219 -1.49 -9.11 35.00
CA GLU A 219 -0.53 -9.47 33.96
C GLU A 219 0.71 -8.57 34.02
N VAL A 220 1.88 -9.19 34.14
CA VAL A 220 3.17 -8.49 34.18
C VAL A 220 3.46 -7.88 32.80
N PRO A 221 3.84 -6.59 32.69
CA PRO A 221 4.15 -5.97 31.40
C PRO A 221 5.20 -6.76 30.60
N ILE A 222 5.00 -6.89 29.29
CA ILE A 222 5.89 -7.68 28.40
C ILE A 222 7.35 -7.22 28.53
N LYS A 223 7.61 -5.91 28.59
CA LYS A 223 8.96 -5.34 28.77
C LYS A 223 9.65 -5.83 30.06
N VAL A 224 8.90 -6.01 31.15
CA VAL A 224 9.41 -6.55 32.41
C VAL A 224 9.73 -8.04 32.27
N GLN A 225 8.86 -8.82 31.61
CA GLN A 225 9.10 -10.24 31.37
C GLN A 225 10.38 -10.45 30.54
N LEU A 226 10.57 -9.65 29.48
CA LEU A 226 11.77 -9.68 28.66
C LEU A 226 13.02 -9.21 29.41
N GLY A 227 12.89 -8.21 30.29
CA GLY A 227 13.97 -7.79 31.18
C GLY A 227 14.44 -8.92 32.10
N ARG A 228 13.51 -9.66 32.70
CA ARG A 228 13.82 -10.83 33.56
C ARG A 228 14.47 -11.96 32.77
N THR A 229 13.96 -12.30 31.58
CA THR A 229 14.56 -13.34 30.75
C THR A 229 15.94 -12.93 30.24
N ALA A 230 16.14 -11.66 29.89
CA ALA A 230 17.45 -11.13 29.51
C ALA A 230 18.45 -11.22 30.68
N GLN A 231 18.06 -10.84 31.90
CA GLN A 231 18.91 -10.99 33.09
C GLN A 231 19.25 -12.45 33.40
N ALA A 232 18.28 -13.36 33.32
CA ALA A 232 18.52 -14.79 33.53
C ALA A 232 19.49 -15.37 32.49
N ASN A 233 19.35 -14.98 31.21
CA ASN A 233 20.25 -15.39 30.13
C ASN A 233 21.68 -14.82 30.32
N LEU A 234 21.79 -13.56 30.76
CA LEU A 234 23.08 -12.94 31.08
C LEU A 234 23.77 -13.64 32.25
N GLN A 235 23.04 -14.05 33.29
CA GLN A 235 23.59 -14.77 34.44
C GLN A 235 24.04 -16.20 34.11
N SER A 236 23.36 -16.87 33.19
CA SER A 236 23.64 -18.27 32.84
C SER A 236 24.71 -18.41 31.76
N ASN A 237 24.51 -17.78 30.61
CA ASN A 237 25.31 -18.00 29.40
C ASN A 237 26.09 -16.75 28.96
N GLY A 238 25.90 -15.60 29.62
CA GLY A 238 26.54 -14.33 29.26
C GLY A 238 26.06 -13.73 27.92
N VAL A 239 25.05 -14.33 27.27
CA VAL A 239 24.52 -13.89 25.96
C VAL A 239 23.00 -13.91 26.00
N VAL A 240 22.37 -12.83 25.53
CA VAL A 240 20.91 -12.72 25.41
C VAL A 240 20.45 -13.45 24.14
N SER A 241 19.39 -14.25 24.23
CA SER A 241 18.80 -14.95 23.07
C SER A 241 18.32 -13.97 21.99
N ASP A 242 18.49 -14.35 20.71
CA ASP A 242 18.06 -13.56 19.54
C ASP A 242 16.56 -13.25 19.55
N GLU A 243 15.74 -14.15 20.09
CA GLU A 243 14.29 -13.97 20.22
C GLU A 243 13.96 -12.82 21.18
N VAL A 244 14.61 -12.79 22.35
CA VAL A 244 14.43 -11.72 23.34
C VAL A 244 14.93 -10.38 22.79
N GLN A 245 16.09 -10.38 22.10
CA GLN A 245 16.62 -9.19 21.45
C GLN A 245 15.64 -8.65 20.39
N THR A 246 15.09 -9.53 19.54
CA THR A 246 14.12 -9.12 18.51
C THR A 246 12.86 -8.55 19.14
N GLN A 247 12.31 -9.20 20.16
CA GLN A 247 11.09 -8.73 20.84
C GLN A 247 11.31 -7.37 21.52
N LEU A 248 12.47 -7.15 22.16
CA LEU A 248 12.82 -5.84 22.72
C LEU A 248 12.92 -4.76 21.63
N MET A 249 13.49 -5.11 20.47
CA MET A 249 13.57 -4.18 19.33
C MET A 249 12.19 -3.80 18.80
N VAL A 250 11.30 -4.77 18.64
CA VAL A 250 9.92 -4.56 18.16
C VAL A 250 9.14 -3.68 19.14
N LEU A 251 9.24 -3.94 20.45
CA LEU A 251 8.63 -3.07 21.47
C LEU A 251 9.17 -1.63 21.40
N ALA A 252 10.47 -1.45 21.14
CA ALA A 252 11.06 -0.13 20.98
C ALA A 252 10.58 0.58 19.70
N ILE A 253 10.38 -0.16 18.60
CA ILE A 253 9.78 0.35 17.36
C ILE A 253 8.32 0.78 17.60
N ASP A 254 7.54 -0.02 18.32
CA ASP A 254 6.15 0.31 18.68
C ASP A 254 6.07 1.54 19.59
N GLU A 255 7.00 1.70 20.53
CA GLU A 255 7.12 2.92 21.35
C GLU A 255 7.39 4.15 20.46
N VAL A 256 8.25 4.03 19.44
CA VAL A 256 8.49 5.10 18.45
C VAL A 256 7.25 5.37 17.62
N ALA A 257 6.60 4.34 17.10
CA ALA A 257 5.38 4.47 16.31
C ALA A 257 4.29 5.22 17.10
N ARG A 258 4.10 4.86 18.37
CA ARG A 258 3.17 5.54 19.28
C ARG A 258 3.57 6.99 19.55
N ALA A 259 4.87 7.26 19.70
CA ALA A 259 5.37 8.62 19.89
C ALA A 259 5.19 9.50 18.65
N ILE A 260 5.28 8.93 17.44
CA ILE A 260 4.98 9.62 16.18
C ILE A 260 3.48 9.88 16.06
N ALA A 261 2.64 8.87 16.31
CA ALA A 261 1.19 9.00 16.26
C ALA A 261 0.62 9.98 17.29
N ALA A 262 1.29 10.16 18.43
CA ALA A 262 0.91 11.12 19.46
C ALA A 262 1.31 12.57 19.16
N GLN A 263 2.15 12.83 18.15
CA GLN A 263 2.51 14.20 17.77
C GLN A 263 1.32 14.89 17.10
N PRO A 264 1.03 16.16 17.44
CA PRO A 264 0.00 16.92 16.74
C PRO A 264 0.37 17.06 15.26
N PRO A 265 -0.61 17.04 14.33
CA PRO A 265 -0.33 17.18 12.91
C PRO A 265 0.43 18.48 12.67
N ALA A 266 1.56 18.40 11.95
CA ALA A 266 2.37 19.56 11.64
C ALA A 266 1.50 20.63 10.93
N PRO A 267 1.63 21.92 11.26
CA PRO A 267 0.94 22.96 10.52
C PRO A 267 1.43 22.92 9.06
N LEU A 268 0.48 22.76 8.13
CA LEU A 268 0.71 22.84 6.68
C LEU A 268 1.41 24.16 6.37
N SER A 269 2.72 24.13 6.10
CA SER A 269 3.45 25.31 5.65
C SER A 269 3.10 25.60 4.20
N ALA A 270 2.07 26.43 4.02
CA ALA A 270 1.76 27.04 2.74
C ALA A 270 2.90 27.97 2.29
N GLY A 271 3.38 27.78 1.06
CA GLY A 271 4.03 28.83 0.26
C GLY A 271 5.53 29.02 0.45
N ALA A 272 6.32 28.31 -0.35
CA ALA A 272 7.67 28.75 -0.69
C ALA A 272 7.61 30.08 -1.47
N LYS A 273 8.18 31.15 -0.92
CA LYS A 273 8.56 32.37 -1.67
C LYS A 273 10.09 32.47 -1.72
N PRO A 274 10.67 33.01 -2.82
CA PRO A 274 12.10 32.90 -3.08
C PRO A 274 12.94 33.93 -2.31
N ALA A 275 14.21 33.56 -2.16
CA ALA A 275 15.25 34.18 -1.37
C ALA A 275 15.54 35.67 -1.66
N GLY A 276 15.88 36.42 -0.60
CA GLY A 276 16.53 37.72 -0.71
C GLY A 276 16.76 38.40 0.65
N GLY A 277 17.91 38.17 1.30
CA GLY A 277 18.35 38.96 2.46
C GLY A 277 19.45 38.31 3.29
N LYS A 278 20.61 38.97 3.41
CA LYS A 278 21.80 38.54 4.18
C LYS A 278 21.54 38.42 5.70
N PRO A 279 22.34 37.62 6.44
CA PRO A 279 22.05 37.28 7.83
C PRO A 279 22.59 38.34 8.81
N ALA A 280 21.79 38.69 9.81
CA ALA A 280 22.23 39.38 11.01
C ALA A 280 21.96 38.48 12.22
N ALA A 281 23.00 38.29 13.03
CA ALA A 281 23.02 37.44 14.21
C ALA A 281 22.20 38.04 15.36
N SER A 282 21.43 37.22 16.08
CA SER A 282 21.45 37.21 17.56
C SER A 282 20.66 36.02 18.15
N LYS A 283 21.37 35.32 19.04
CA LYS A 283 20.98 34.63 20.29
C LYS A 283 19.51 34.23 20.54
N GLY A 284 19.35 32.94 20.87
CA GLY A 284 18.26 32.42 21.72
C GLY A 284 17.85 31.01 21.33
N LYS A 285 18.69 30.00 21.58
CA LYS A 285 18.35 28.59 21.31
C LYS A 285 17.40 28.12 22.42
N LYS A 286 16.09 28.27 22.20
CA LYS A 286 15.09 27.38 22.80
C LYS A 286 15.23 26.05 22.06
N ASP A 287 15.49 24.98 22.78
CA ASP A 287 15.49 23.63 22.23
C ASP A 287 14.03 23.22 21.96
N ASP A 288 13.47 23.73 20.86
CA ASP A 288 12.25 23.16 20.29
C ASP A 288 12.63 21.76 19.79
N ALA A 289 12.29 20.74 20.59
CA ALA A 289 12.59 19.34 20.27
C ALA A 289 11.98 19.00 18.91
N LYS A 290 12.84 18.69 17.94
CA LYS A 290 12.45 18.35 16.56
C LYS A 290 11.47 17.16 16.60
N PRO A 291 10.39 17.18 15.80
CA PRO A 291 9.44 16.07 15.75
C PRO A 291 10.17 14.79 15.32
N VAL A 292 9.88 13.69 16.02
CA VAL A 292 10.45 12.38 15.68
C VAL A 292 9.79 11.90 14.40
N GLN A 293 10.58 11.60 13.36
CA GLN A 293 10.12 11.18 12.03
C GLN A 293 10.48 9.71 11.70
N GLY A 294 11.09 8.98 12.63
CA GLY A 294 11.47 7.60 12.40
C GLY A 294 12.43 7.02 13.42
N TYR A 295 13.04 5.88 13.07
CA TYR A 295 14.05 5.23 13.89
C TYR A 295 15.24 4.73 13.06
N VAL A 296 16.38 4.62 13.74
CA VAL A 296 17.62 4.02 13.21
C VAL A 296 18.10 2.97 14.18
N MET A 297 18.17 1.72 13.74
CA MET A 297 18.77 0.65 14.54
C MET A 297 20.29 0.67 14.41
N ASP A 298 21.02 0.73 15.52
CA ASP A 298 22.49 0.72 15.53
C ASP A 298 23.02 -0.70 15.78
N GLY A 299 23.72 -1.26 14.79
CA GLY A 299 24.40 -2.56 14.90
C GLY A 299 23.48 -3.78 14.92
N TYR A 300 22.21 -3.61 14.55
CA TYR A 300 21.20 -4.66 14.48
C TYR A 300 20.44 -4.58 13.15
N PRO A 301 20.14 -5.70 12.48
CA PRO A 301 20.47 -7.08 12.82
C PRO A 301 21.94 -7.43 12.57
N SER A 302 22.52 -8.32 13.38
CA SER A 302 23.92 -8.77 13.26
C SER A 302 24.07 -10.20 12.74
N SER A 303 22.97 -10.96 12.71
CA SER A 303 22.89 -12.36 12.28
C SER A 303 21.69 -12.57 11.36
N VAL A 304 21.73 -13.60 10.52
CA VAL A 304 20.59 -13.98 9.67
C VAL A 304 19.37 -14.34 10.51
N ARG A 305 19.54 -15.05 11.63
CA ARG A 305 18.43 -15.42 12.51
C ARG A 305 17.72 -14.19 13.08
N GLN A 306 18.48 -13.18 13.49
CA GLN A 306 17.93 -11.90 13.97
C GLN A 306 17.15 -11.17 12.87
N ALA A 307 17.66 -11.21 11.64
CA ALA A 307 17.01 -10.59 10.50
C ALA A 307 15.72 -11.32 10.10
N GLU A 308 15.70 -12.65 10.12
CA GLU A 308 14.51 -13.47 9.90
C GLU A 308 13.43 -13.25 10.96
N LEU A 309 13.81 -13.24 12.24
CA LEU A 309 12.88 -12.96 13.34
C LEU A 309 12.33 -11.53 13.27
N LEU A 310 13.17 -10.55 12.89
CA LEU A 310 12.74 -9.16 12.76
C LEU A 310 11.73 -9.00 11.61
N GLU A 311 11.99 -9.56 10.43
CA GLU A 311 11.03 -9.49 9.33
C GLU A 311 9.76 -10.28 9.63
N GLY A 312 9.87 -11.43 10.30
CA GLY A 312 8.72 -12.19 10.77
C GLY A 312 7.84 -11.37 11.72
N ALA A 313 8.46 -10.61 12.64
CA ALA A 313 7.71 -9.74 13.56
C ALA A 313 7.09 -8.52 12.85
N LEU A 314 7.82 -7.87 11.95
CA LEU A 314 7.39 -6.63 11.27
C LEU A 314 6.39 -6.88 10.13
N THR A 315 6.58 -7.93 9.35
CA THR A 315 5.80 -8.20 8.11
C THR A 315 5.00 -9.49 8.16
N GLY A 316 5.23 -10.37 9.13
CA GLY A 316 4.66 -11.73 9.16
C GLY A 316 5.34 -12.70 8.19
N LEU A 317 6.47 -12.30 7.59
CA LEU A 317 7.18 -13.10 6.58
C LEU A 317 8.01 -14.20 7.23
N ASP A 318 7.66 -15.45 6.94
CA ASP A 318 8.42 -16.63 7.35
C ASP A 318 8.73 -17.53 6.14
N LEU A 319 9.92 -17.35 5.58
CA LEU A 319 10.40 -18.15 4.44
C LEU A 319 10.58 -19.63 4.79
N THR A 320 10.82 -19.95 6.07
CA THR A 320 11.01 -21.33 6.51
C THR A 320 9.65 -22.03 6.53
N ALA A 321 8.64 -21.40 7.10
CA ALA A 321 7.27 -21.89 7.04
C ALA A 321 6.79 -22.07 5.60
N GLU A 322 6.99 -21.07 4.73
CA GLU A 322 6.59 -21.18 3.31
C GLU A 322 7.24 -22.36 2.60
N ARG A 323 8.54 -22.60 2.82
CA ARG A 323 9.25 -23.77 2.28
C ARG A 323 8.67 -25.07 2.80
N THR A 324 8.33 -25.14 4.09
CA THR A 324 7.70 -26.34 4.67
C THR A 324 6.31 -26.58 4.09
N THR A 325 5.51 -25.53 3.88
CA THR A 325 4.20 -25.63 3.24
C THR A 325 4.31 -26.21 1.83
N ILE A 326 5.25 -25.70 1.03
CA ILE A 326 5.51 -26.20 -0.33
C ILE A 326 6.01 -27.66 -0.29
N ALA A 327 6.88 -28.00 0.65
CA ALA A 327 7.39 -29.37 0.81
C ALA A 327 6.30 -30.36 1.28
N SER A 328 5.35 -29.90 2.09
CA SER A 328 4.20 -30.67 2.56
C SER A 328 3.07 -30.79 1.53
N ALA A 329 3.14 -30.06 0.42
CA ALA A 329 2.11 -30.08 -0.61
C ALA A 329 1.97 -31.50 -1.20
N SER A 330 0.71 -31.92 -1.38
CA SER A 330 0.41 -33.25 -1.90
C SER A 330 0.95 -33.43 -3.31
N ARG A 331 1.67 -34.52 -3.55
CA ARG A 331 2.13 -34.91 -4.91
C ARG A 331 1.04 -35.61 -5.71
N LEU A 332 0.05 -36.19 -5.03
CA LEU A 332 -1.07 -36.93 -5.65
C LEU A 332 -2.15 -35.97 -6.16
N ALA A 333 -2.38 -34.88 -5.45
CA ALA A 333 -3.29 -33.81 -5.83
C ALA A 333 -2.55 -32.47 -5.67
N PRO A 334 -1.69 -32.09 -6.64
CA PRO A 334 -0.92 -30.86 -6.55
C PRO A 334 -1.86 -29.65 -6.48
N PRO A 335 -1.72 -28.78 -5.46
CA PRO A 335 -2.56 -27.62 -5.30
C PRO A 335 -2.34 -26.62 -6.45
N ARG A 336 -3.32 -25.77 -6.73
CA ARG A 336 -3.19 -24.72 -7.76
C ARG A 336 -1.96 -23.82 -7.46
N PRO A 337 -1.22 -23.36 -8.49
CA PRO A 337 -0.05 -22.51 -8.28
C PRO A 337 -0.35 -21.24 -7.46
N ALA A 338 -1.58 -20.73 -7.51
CA ALA A 338 -2.00 -19.53 -6.79
C ALA A 338 -2.22 -19.74 -5.27
N THR A 339 -2.40 -20.98 -4.80
CA THR A 339 -2.67 -21.26 -3.37
C THR A 339 -1.39 -21.48 -2.57
N LEU A 340 -0.30 -21.91 -3.22
CA LEU A 340 1.00 -22.04 -2.58
C LEU A 340 1.75 -20.69 -2.55
N PRO A 341 2.55 -20.43 -1.52
CA PRO A 341 3.42 -19.26 -1.50
C PRO A 341 4.44 -19.32 -2.64
N ASP A 342 4.51 -18.27 -3.46
CA ASP A 342 5.58 -18.14 -4.46
C ASP A 342 6.85 -17.60 -3.80
N LEU A 343 7.90 -18.42 -3.74
CA LEU A 343 9.20 -18.03 -3.17
C LEU A 343 10.00 -17.08 -4.07
N ASN A 344 9.65 -16.94 -5.35
CA ASN A 344 10.34 -16.08 -6.30
C ASN A 344 9.72 -14.68 -6.40
N ARG A 345 8.63 -14.42 -5.67
CA ARG A 345 7.98 -13.11 -5.65
C ARG A 345 8.93 -12.05 -5.08
N PRO A 346 8.85 -10.79 -5.54
CA PRO A 346 9.64 -9.72 -4.94
C PRO A 346 9.24 -9.54 -3.48
N LEU A 347 10.18 -9.77 -2.57
CA LEU A 347 9.95 -9.61 -1.13
C LEU A 347 9.92 -8.13 -0.76
N THR A 348 9.01 -7.74 0.12
CA THR A 348 8.97 -6.39 0.69
C THR A 348 9.34 -6.48 2.16
N SER A 349 10.39 -5.75 2.56
CA SER A 349 10.86 -5.69 3.94
C SER A 349 10.03 -4.69 4.77
N GLY A 350 9.97 -4.92 6.08
CA GLY A 350 9.44 -3.96 7.04
C GLY A 350 10.31 -2.70 7.21
N LEU A 351 11.54 -2.71 6.68
CA LEU A 351 12.49 -1.61 6.69
C LEU A 351 12.60 -0.95 5.32
N ASP A 352 13.02 0.32 5.30
CA ASP A 352 13.23 1.03 4.03
C ASP A 352 14.64 0.78 3.46
N ALA A 353 15.65 0.75 4.33
CA ALA A 353 17.01 0.44 3.94
C ALA A 353 17.84 -0.08 5.13
N VAL A 354 18.75 -1.00 4.79
CA VAL A 354 19.85 -1.45 5.65
C VAL A 354 21.14 -0.90 5.06
N LEU A 355 21.70 0.08 5.76
CA LEU A 355 22.95 0.75 5.42
C LEU A 355 24.11 -0.11 5.93
N VAL A 356 24.85 -0.73 5.01
CA VAL A 356 25.99 -1.58 5.32
C VAL A 356 27.27 -0.75 5.18
N LEU A 357 27.89 -0.41 6.31
CA LEU A 357 29.20 0.23 6.37
C LEU A 357 30.29 -0.81 6.08
N GLU A 358 30.76 -0.82 4.82
CA GLU A 358 31.76 -1.74 4.32
C GLU A 358 33.16 -1.26 4.73
N LEU A 359 33.84 -2.05 5.55
CA LEU A 359 35.19 -1.78 6.00
C LEU A 359 36.03 -3.05 5.83
N ASP A 360 36.78 -3.11 4.74
CA ASP A 360 37.62 -4.27 4.40
C ASP A 360 38.94 -4.30 5.17
N ASP A 361 39.42 -3.14 5.66
CA ASP A 361 40.69 -3.02 6.36
C ASP A 361 40.52 -3.20 7.88
N GLU A 362 40.84 -4.41 8.36
CA GLU A 362 40.86 -4.73 9.79
C GLU A 362 41.84 -3.83 10.56
N ALA A 363 42.98 -3.47 9.97
CA ALA A 363 43.96 -2.60 10.63
C ALA A 363 43.39 -1.20 10.85
N LEU A 364 42.58 -0.70 9.91
CA LEU A 364 41.87 0.57 10.06
C LEU A 364 40.80 0.49 11.18
N ALA A 365 40.09 -0.63 11.30
CA ALA A 365 39.14 -0.85 12.40
C ALA A 365 39.85 -0.83 13.76
N VAL A 366 41.02 -1.48 13.86
CA VAL A 366 41.84 -1.50 15.08
C VAL A 366 42.39 -0.11 15.41
N LYS A 367 42.87 0.64 14.42
CA LYS A 367 43.29 2.05 14.62
C LYS A 367 42.15 2.92 15.14
N ARG A 368 40.94 2.77 14.56
CA ARG A 368 39.72 3.46 15.01
C ARG A 368 39.33 3.09 16.44
N ALA A 369 39.57 1.85 16.85
CA ALA A 369 39.34 1.41 18.22
C ALA A 369 40.29 2.08 19.23
N LEU A 370 41.60 2.04 18.95
CA LEU A 370 42.64 2.56 19.83
C LEU A 370 42.60 4.10 19.97
N GLY A 371 42.23 4.79 18.89
CA GLY A 371 42.14 6.25 18.84
C GLY A 371 40.86 6.85 19.46
N ARG A 372 39.92 6.02 19.93
CA ARG A 372 38.64 6.47 20.50
C ARG A 372 38.81 7.17 21.85
N ARG A 373 38.18 8.33 22.01
CA ARG A 373 38.14 9.10 23.26
C ARG A 373 36.69 9.44 23.59
N VAL A 374 36.33 9.39 24.87
CA VAL A 374 34.97 9.72 25.34
C VAL A 374 35.07 10.87 26.32
N ASP A 375 34.19 11.84 26.14
CA ASP A 375 33.99 12.91 27.11
C ASP A 375 33.01 12.42 28.19
N PRO A 376 33.42 12.32 29.48
CA PRO A 376 32.57 11.80 30.54
C PRO A 376 31.38 12.71 30.90
N LEU A 377 31.41 14.00 30.52
CA LEU A 377 30.32 14.93 30.83
C LEU A 377 29.24 14.96 29.74
N THR A 378 29.67 14.90 28.48
CA THR A 378 28.76 14.97 27.33
C THR A 378 28.41 13.60 26.76
N GLY A 379 29.16 12.56 27.14
CA GLY A 379 29.05 11.22 26.56
C GLY A 379 29.52 11.15 25.09
N ARG A 380 29.96 12.28 24.51
CA ARG A 380 30.33 12.35 23.09
C ARG A 380 31.65 11.63 22.84
N VAL A 381 31.63 10.83 21.78
CA VAL A 381 32.79 10.08 21.30
C VAL A 381 33.55 10.93 20.28
N TYR A 382 34.86 11.04 20.47
CA TYR A 382 35.81 11.67 19.55
C TYR A 382 36.87 10.67 19.13
N HIS A 383 37.62 11.00 18.08
CA HIS A 383 38.75 10.20 17.63
C HIS A 383 39.98 11.09 17.42
N LEU A 384 41.15 10.64 17.86
CA LEU A 384 42.39 11.44 17.80
C LEU A 384 42.77 11.91 16.38
N GLU A 385 42.56 11.08 15.37
CA GLU A 385 42.90 11.38 13.96
C GLU A 385 41.69 11.74 13.09
N PHE A 386 40.59 10.97 13.14
CA PHE A 386 39.46 11.11 12.21
C PHE A 386 38.33 12.06 12.66
N ASP A 387 38.23 12.38 13.95
CA ASP A 387 37.21 13.30 14.50
C ASP A 387 37.80 14.09 15.68
N VAL A 388 38.72 15.00 15.32
CA VAL A 388 39.53 15.75 16.28
C VAL A 388 38.62 16.70 17.06
N PRO A 389 38.67 16.68 18.41
CA PRO A 389 37.87 17.58 19.22
C PRO A 389 38.18 19.05 18.86
N PRO A 390 37.15 19.92 18.74
CA PRO A 390 37.36 21.29 18.29
C PRO A 390 38.26 22.07 19.26
N PRO A 391 39.27 22.81 18.76
CA PRO A 391 40.24 23.53 19.60
C PRO A 391 39.64 24.74 20.32
N LYS A 392 38.39 25.11 20.01
CA LYS A 392 37.68 26.27 20.58
C LYS A 392 37.17 26.04 22.00
N GLU A 393 37.17 24.81 22.50
CA GLU A 393 36.81 24.50 23.90
C GLU A 393 38.05 24.24 24.76
N PRO A 394 38.54 25.24 25.52
CA PRO A 394 39.69 25.04 26.41
C PRO A 394 39.35 23.99 27.49
N GLY A 395 40.19 22.96 27.60
CA GLY A 395 40.03 21.86 28.57
C GLY A 395 39.31 20.61 28.07
N LEU A 396 38.69 20.63 26.87
CA LEU A 396 38.07 19.44 26.27
C LEU A 396 39.10 18.33 26.04
N ALA A 397 40.26 18.65 25.47
CA ALA A 397 41.33 17.67 25.24
C ALA A 397 41.87 17.02 26.54
N ALA A 398 41.86 17.75 27.66
CA ALA A 398 42.35 17.26 28.95
C ALA A 398 41.32 16.41 29.71
N ARG A 399 40.01 16.60 29.46
CA ARG A 399 38.93 15.80 30.08
C ARG A 399 38.65 14.48 29.36
N LEU A 400 39.07 14.38 28.09
CA LEU A 400 38.86 13.18 27.28
C LEU A 400 39.60 11.98 27.87
N LYS A 401 38.84 10.93 28.16
CA LYS A 401 39.39 9.66 28.63
C LYS A 401 39.44 8.65 27.49
N ALA A 402 40.40 7.73 27.54
CA ALA A 402 40.31 6.52 26.74
C ALA A 402 38.98 5.84 27.08
N ALA A 403 38.24 5.41 26.06
CA ALA A 403 36.98 4.72 26.28
C ALA A 403 37.28 3.39 26.97
N ALA A 404 37.20 3.34 28.30
CA ALA A 404 37.37 2.14 29.11
C ALA A 404 36.11 1.28 29.04
N VAL A 405 35.66 0.96 27.83
CA VAL A 405 34.67 -0.11 27.66
C VAL A 405 35.49 -1.39 27.62
N GLU A 406 35.16 -2.37 28.46
CA GLU A 406 35.77 -3.71 28.53
C GLU A 406 35.90 -4.37 27.13
N THR A 407 35.09 -3.93 26.18
CA THR A 407 35.04 -4.37 24.77
C THR A 407 36.15 -3.85 23.84
N ASN A 408 37.09 -3.03 24.33
CA ASN A 408 38.19 -2.47 23.52
C ASN A 408 39.54 -3.18 23.73
N GLU A 409 39.59 -4.23 24.55
CA GLU A 409 40.81 -5.03 24.70
C GLU A 409 41.18 -5.70 23.36
N GLY A 410 42.47 -5.65 23.01
CA GLY A 410 42.95 -6.04 21.67
C GLY A 410 42.54 -7.45 21.24
N GLY A 411 42.54 -8.42 22.15
CA GLY A 411 42.12 -9.80 21.85
C GLY A 411 40.61 -9.95 21.63
N GLN A 412 39.78 -9.28 22.45
CA GLN A 412 38.33 -9.31 22.27
C GLN A 412 37.90 -8.57 20.98
N LEU A 413 38.66 -7.56 20.57
CA LEU A 413 38.44 -6.82 19.34
C LEU A 413 38.65 -7.69 18.10
N THR A 414 39.77 -8.41 18.04
CA THR A 414 40.10 -9.31 16.91
C THR A 414 39.06 -10.41 16.78
N ASP A 415 38.61 -11.00 17.90
CA ASP A 415 37.58 -12.04 17.88
C ASP A 415 36.24 -11.53 17.35
N ARG A 416 35.87 -10.28 17.67
CA ARG A 416 34.65 -9.64 17.15
C ARG A 416 34.75 -9.31 15.67
N LEU A 417 35.91 -8.84 15.20
CA LEU A 417 36.17 -8.60 13.78
C LEU A 417 36.10 -9.91 12.99
N ALA A 418 36.74 -10.97 13.48
CA ALA A 418 36.70 -12.30 12.87
C ALA A 418 35.27 -12.87 12.82
N ARG A 419 34.51 -12.77 13.92
CA ARG A 419 33.09 -13.20 13.95
C ARG A 419 32.25 -12.43 12.93
N HIS A 420 32.42 -11.11 12.85
CA HIS A 420 31.73 -10.30 11.86
C HIS A 420 32.11 -10.69 10.43
N ALA A 421 33.40 -10.92 10.14
CA ALA A 421 33.87 -11.34 8.83
C ALA A 421 33.23 -12.67 8.37
N GLN A 422 32.97 -13.60 9.29
CA GLN A 422 32.26 -14.85 9.01
C GLN A 422 30.75 -14.64 8.77
N GLN A 423 30.11 -13.75 9.53
CA GLN A 423 28.65 -13.55 9.46
C GLN A 423 28.21 -12.58 8.35
N ALA A 424 29.02 -11.57 8.05
CA ALA A 424 28.73 -10.53 7.07
C ALA A 424 28.33 -11.05 5.67
N PRO A 425 29.05 -12.00 5.04
CA PRO A 425 28.65 -12.50 3.72
C PRO A 425 27.32 -13.25 3.74
N VAL A 426 27.05 -14.00 4.82
CA VAL A 426 25.80 -14.73 5.00
C VAL A 426 24.62 -13.77 5.18
N LEU A 427 24.80 -12.73 6.00
CA LEU A 427 23.81 -11.68 6.20
C LEU A 427 23.58 -10.86 4.92
N ASN A 428 24.64 -10.52 4.18
CA ASN A 428 24.54 -9.81 2.91
C ASN A 428 23.76 -10.63 1.86
N ALA A 429 24.01 -11.95 1.79
CA ALA A 429 23.26 -12.83 0.89
C ALA A 429 21.77 -12.92 1.26
N TRP A 430 21.45 -12.86 2.55
CA TRP A 430 20.07 -12.80 3.00
C TRP A 430 19.41 -11.45 2.66
N LEU A 431 20.08 -10.32 2.91
CA LEU A 431 19.58 -8.98 2.58
C LEU A 431 19.37 -8.78 1.07
N ALA A 432 20.18 -9.43 0.24
CA ALA A 432 20.08 -9.38 -1.22
C ALA A 432 18.79 -10.02 -1.77
N LYS A 433 18.06 -10.80 -0.97
CA LYS A 433 16.73 -11.33 -1.36
C LYS A 433 15.68 -10.23 -1.48
N PHE A 434 15.88 -9.10 -0.82
CA PHE A 434 14.99 -7.95 -0.88
C PHE A 434 15.50 -6.94 -1.91
N PRO A 435 14.67 -6.52 -2.88
CA PRO A 435 15.05 -5.50 -3.84
C PRO A 435 15.27 -4.18 -3.09
N THR A 436 16.38 -3.50 -3.35
CA THR A 436 16.73 -2.15 -2.84
C THR A 436 17.01 -2.01 -1.33
N LEU A 437 16.80 -3.05 -0.52
CA LEU A 437 17.00 -3.00 0.93
C LEU A 437 18.46 -2.74 1.33
N ARG A 438 19.40 -3.48 0.74
CA ARG A 438 20.83 -3.35 1.04
C ARG A 438 21.41 -2.12 0.33
N GLN A 439 22.04 -1.24 1.11
CA GLN A 439 22.79 -0.09 0.60
C GLN A 439 24.22 -0.17 1.13
N GLY A 440 25.16 -0.58 0.27
CA GLY A 440 26.58 -0.66 0.61
C GLY A 440 27.21 0.73 0.61
N LEU A 441 27.91 1.08 1.68
CA LEU A 441 28.57 2.37 1.86
C LEU A 441 30.05 2.14 2.23
N PRO A 442 31.01 2.63 1.42
CA PRO A 442 32.42 2.47 1.72
C PRO A 442 32.80 3.29 2.95
N ALA A 443 33.17 2.61 4.03
CA ALA A 443 33.49 3.22 5.31
C ALA A 443 34.99 3.52 5.48
N GLN A 444 35.80 3.36 4.44
CA GLN A 444 37.23 3.72 4.42
C GLN A 444 37.44 5.25 4.36
N ASN A 445 36.47 5.97 3.80
CA ASN A 445 36.53 7.40 3.53
C ASN A 445 36.40 8.26 4.79
N SER A 446 36.52 9.59 4.61
CA SER A 446 36.36 10.55 5.71
C SER A 446 34.93 10.52 6.27
N LEU A 447 34.78 10.89 7.56
CA LEU A 447 33.48 10.89 8.26
C LEU A 447 32.41 11.76 7.56
N ALA A 448 32.84 12.82 6.86
CA ALA A 448 31.95 13.75 6.16
C ALA A 448 31.44 13.16 4.83
N GLU A 449 32.27 12.41 4.11
CA GLU A 449 31.86 11.73 2.88
C GLU A 449 30.86 10.61 3.18
N VAL A 450 31.15 9.82 4.21
CA VAL A 450 30.24 8.75 4.65
C VAL A 450 28.92 9.33 5.14
N SER A 451 28.92 10.44 5.90
CA SER A 451 27.66 11.07 6.33
C SER A 451 26.87 11.58 5.12
N THR A 452 27.50 12.32 4.20
CA THR A 452 26.82 12.83 3.00
C THR A 452 26.20 11.69 2.17
N ALA A 453 26.86 10.53 2.10
CA ALA A 453 26.33 9.35 1.42
C ALA A 453 25.12 8.75 2.16
N VAL A 454 25.19 8.63 3.49
CA VAL A 454 24.10 8.18 4.37
C VAL A 454 22.89 9.12 4.26
N ASP A 455 23.10 10.43 4.35
CA ASP A 455 22.06 11.46 4.27
C ASP A 455 21.43 11.46 2.87
N GLY A 456 22.24 11.25 1.84
CA GLY A 456 21.77 11.07 0.46
C GLY A 456 20.86 9.86 0.29
N VAL A 457 21.10 8.74 1.00
CA VAL A 457 20.21 7.57 0.99
C VAL A 457 18.89 7.90 1.70
N ALA A 458 18.95 8.47 2.89
CA ALA A 458 17.76 8.85 3.66
C ALA A 458 16.89 9.85 2.90
N GLY A 459 17.50 10.86 2.25
CA GLY A 459 16.81 11.83 1.39
C GLY A 459 16.11 11.18 0.19
N ARG A 460 16.74 10.20 -0.48
CA ARG A 460 16.10 9.45 -1.58
C ARG A 460 14.89 8.65 -1.11
N ILE A 461 14.97 8.03 0.06
CA ILE A 461 13.86 7.26 0.65
C ILE A 461 12.68 8.17 0.98
N LEU A 462 12.94 9.29 1.65
CA LEU A 462 11.89 10.28 1.95
C LEU A 462 11.23 10.83 0.69
N ALA A 463 12.02 11.18 -0.33
CA ALA A 463 11.50 11.68 -1.60
C ALA A 463 10.66 10.61 -2.33
N SER A 464 11.12 9.36 -2.34
CA SER A 464 10.39 8.23 -2.94
C SER A 464 9.06 7.98 -2.21
N LYS A 465 9.05 7.97 -0.88
CA LYS A 465 7.83 7.81 -0.09
C LYS A 465 6.86 8.97 -0.28
N ALA A 466 7.34 10.21 -0.31
CA ALA A 466 6.50 11.38 -0.57
C ALA A 466 5.86 11.30 -1.97
N ALA A 467 6.61 10.87 -2.99
CA ALA A 467 6.08 10.64 -4.33
C ALA A 467 5.02 9.53 -4.35
N LEU A 468 5.26 8.40 -3.68
CA LEU A 468 4.28 7.32 -3.56
C LEU A 468 3.02 7.74 -2.82
N ALA A 469 3.14 8.54 -1.76
CA ALA A 469 2.00 9.09 -1.03
C ALA A 469 1.18 10.05 -1.91
N ALA A 470 1.85 10.91 -2.69
CA ALA A 470 1.19 11.79 -3.64
C ALA A 470 0.44 11.01 -4.74
N ILE A 471 1.02 9.94 -5.27
CA ILE A 471 0.37 9.06 -6.25
C ILE A 471 -0.85 8.38 -5.63
N LYS A 472 -0.74 7.82 -4.41
CA LYS A 472 -1.87 7.21 -3.71
C LYS A 472 -2.99 8.20 -3.43
N ALA A 473 -2.66 9.42 -3.01
CA ALA A 473 -3.64 10.48 -2.80
C ALA A 473 -4.33 10.88 -4.11
N ALA A 474 -3.57 11.02 -5.20
CA ALA A 474 -4.12 11.31 -6.52
C ALA A 474 -5.03 10.17 -7.03
N SER A 475 -4.64 8.90 -6.83
CA SER A 475 -5.48 7.76 -7.23
C SER A 475 -6.75 7.65 -6.38
N ALA A 476 -6.68 7.94 -5.08
CA ALA A 476 -7.84 7.96 -4.21
C ALA A 476 -8.81 9.10 -4.58
N ALA A 477 -8.28 10.29 -4.87
CA ALA A 477 -9.07 11.41 -5.36
C ALA A 477 -9.72 11.10 -6.71
N ALA A 478 -9.01 10.45 -7.63
CA ALA A 478 -9.56 10.02 -8.91
C ALA A 478 -10.68 8.97 -8.75
N GLN A 479 -10.51 7.99 -7.86
CA GLN A 479 -11.56 7.00 -7.55
C GLN A 479 -12.80 7.65 -6.93
N GLN A 480 -12.62 8.61 -6.04
CA GLN A 480 -13.74 9.37 -5.46
C GLN A 480 -14.45 10.22 -6.52
N ALA A 481 -13.71 10.87 -7.41
CA ALA A 481 -14.27 11.63 -8.53
C ALA A 481 -15.05 10.73 -9.50
N GLN A 482 -14.53 9.53 -9.80
CA GLN A 482 -15.23 8.54 -10.62
C GLN A 482 -16.53 8.07 -9.95
N ALA A 483 -16.49 7.72 -8.67
CA ALA A 483 -17.68 7.31 -7.92
C ALA A 483 -18.73 8.43 -7.85
N ALA A 484 -18.30 9.70 -7.69
CA ALA A 484 -19.19 10.85 -7.72
C ALA A 484 -19.82 11.08 -9.11
N ALA A 485 -19.05 10.87 -10.19
CA ALA A 485 -19.55 10.96 -11.55
C ALA A 485 -20.56 9.85 -11.87
N GLU A 486 -20.28 8.61 -11.47
CA GLU A 486 -21.20 7.47 -11.61
C GLU A 486 -22.49 7.69 -10.82
N GLY A 487 -22.38 8.17 -9.57
CA GLY A 487 -23.54 8.55 -8.75
C GLY A 487 -24.39 9.65 -9.40
N SER A 488 -23.75 10.67 -9.97
CA SER A 488 -24.42 11.77 -10.69
C SER A 488 -25.11 11.28 -11.96
N ALA A 489 -24.50 10.35 -12.71
CA ALA A 489 -25.08 9.75 -13.90
C ALA A 489 -26.34 8.92 -13.57
N VAL A 490 -26.32 8.15 -12.48
CA VAL A 490 -27.49 7.39 -12.00
C VAL A 490 -28.62 8.35 -11.62
N GLN A 491 -28.33 9.43 -10.89
CA GLN A 491 -29.34 10.43 -10.53
C GLN A 491 -29.93 11.15 -11.76
N ALA A 492 -29.10 11.49 -12.75
CA ALA A 492 -29.56 12.05 -14.02
C ALA A 492 -30.48 11.07 -14.78
N GLY A 493 -30.16 9.78 -14.76
CA GLY A 493 -31.01 8.72 -15.33
C GLY A 493 -32.39 8.64 -14.66
N HIS A 494 -32.45 8.69 -13.33
CA HIS A 494 -33.73 8.74 -12.60
C HIS A 494 -34.54 10.00 -12.92
N ALA A 495 -33.88 11.17 -12.99
CA ALA A 495 -34.55 12.42 -13.35
C ALA A 495 -35.14 12.37 -14.78
N GLN A 496 -34.40 11.80 -15.73
CA GLN A 496 -34.86 11.64 -17.12
C GLN A 496 -36.04 10.66 -17.21
N GLN A 497 -36.02 9.55 -16.47
CA GLN A 497 -37.16 8.63 -16.38
C GLN A 497 -38.39 9.30 -15.78
N ALA A 498 -38.22 10.08 -14.70
CA ALA A 498 -39.31 10.83 -14.08
C ALA A 498 -39.91 11.87 -15.05
N ALA A 499 -39.07 12.61 -15.78
CA ALA A 499 -39.51 13.57 -16.80
C ALA A 499 -40.27 12.89 -17.95
N GLN A 500 -39.79 11.74 -18.43
CA GLN A 500 -40.50 10.95 -19.45
C GLN A 500 -41.84 10.42 -18.92
N GLY A 501 -41.91 9.99 -17.67
CA GLY A 501 -43.15 9.58 -17.01
C GLY A 501 -44.17 10.71 -16.94
N ALA A 502 -43.74 11.90 -16.52
CA ALA A 502 -44.58 13.09 -16.49
C ALA A 502 -45.07 13.49 -17.89
N ALA A 503 -44.19 13.46 -18.91
CA ALA A 503 -44.56 13.75 -20.29
C ALA A 503 -45.59 12.75 -20.85
N ARG A 504 -45.44 11.45 -20.54
CA ARG A 504 -46.43 10.41 -20.92
C ARG A 504 -47.78 10.64 -20.24
N ALA A 505 -47.79 11.00 -18.96
CA ALA A 505 -49.03 11.32 -18.24
C ALA A 505 -49.74 12.53 -18.85
N LEU A 506 -49.00 13.59 -19.21
CA LEU A 506 -49.56 14.75 -19.89
C LEU A 506 -50.17 14.39 -21.26
N LEU A 507 -49.46 13.60 -22.07
CA LEU A 507 -49.99 13.16 -23.37
C LEU A 507 -51.23 12.28 -23.22
N ALA A 508 -51.27 11.39 -22.21
CA ALA A 508 -52.44 10.58 -21.92
C ALA A 508 -53.64 11.45 -21.51
N SER A 509 -53.42 12.46 -20.66
CA SER A 509 -54.48 13.41 -20.29
C SER A 509 -55.01 14.18 -21.50
N LYS A 510 -54.14 14.65 -22.40
CA LYS A 510 -54.53 15.37 -23.63
C LYS A 510 -55.27 14.47 -24.61
N ARG A 511 -54.89 13.19 -24.74
CA ARG A 511 -55.65 12.22 -25.55
C ARG A 511 -57.04 11.97 -24.97
N ALA A 512 -57.15 11.79 -23.66
CA ALA A 512 -58.45 11.62 -23.00
C ALA A 512 -59.34 12.85 -23.16
N GLU A 513 -58.77 14.07 -23.12
CA GLU A 513 -59.51 15.30 -23.43
C GLU A 513 -60.04 15.32 -24.87
N ILE A 514 -59.23 14.91 -25.86
CA ILE A 514 -59.63 14.85 -27.27
C ILE A 514 -60.71 13.78 -27.48
N GLU A 515 -60.55 12.59 -26.91
CA GLU A 515 -61.55 11.52 -27.01
C GLU A 515 -62.89 11.91 -26.35
N ALA A 516 -62.85 12.59 -25.20
CA ALA A 516 -64.04 13.12 -24.56
C ALA A 516 -64.74 14.19 -25.43
N ALA A 517 -63.97 15.05 -26.09
CA ALA A 517 -64.50 16.04 -27.04
C ALA A 517 -65.16 15.37 -28.27
N ASP A 518 -64.49 14.37 -28.87
CA ASP A 518 -65.00 13.59 -30.00
C ASP A 518 -66.31 12.84 -29.66
N MET A 519 -66.41 12.30 -28.44
CA MET A 519 -67.62 11.61 -27.96
C MET A 519 -68.79 12.58 -27.83
N LEU A 520 -68.55 13.81 -27.39
CA LEU A 520 -69.58 14.86 -27.29
C LEU A 520 -70.01 15.38 -28.67
N GLU A 521 -69.11 15.50 -29.65
CA GLU A 521 -69.48 15.89 -31.02
C GLU A 521 -70.35 14.84 -31.71
N LYS A 522 -70.17 13.55 -31.40
CA LYS A 522 -70.95 12.44 -31.99
C LYS A 522 -72.34 12.29 -31.36
N THR A 523 -72.57 12.79 -30.15
CA THR A 523 -73.90 12.79 -29.51
C THR A 523 -74.81 13.89 -30.06
N LYS A 524 -75.75 13.54 -30.94
CA LYS A 524 -76.71 14.48 -31.56
C LYS A 524 -77.86 14.96 -30.65
N ASN A 525 -77.99 14.45 -29.42
CA ASN A 525 -79.06 14.82 -28.49
C ASN A 525 -78.51 15.07 -27.06
N PRO A 526 -78.78 16.23 -26.43
CA PRO A 526 -78.11 16.65 -25.19
C PRO A 526 -78.61 15.96 -23.90
N LYS A 527 -79.45 14.93 -23.99
CA LYS A 527 -79.98 14.18 -22.82
C LYS A 527 -79.31 12.82 -22.59
N ASP A 528 -78.55 12.31 -23.56
CA ASP A 528 -77.90 10.99 -23.50
C ASP A 528 -76.36 11.08 -23.40
N ALA A 529 -75.82 12.29 -23.19
CA ALA A 529 -74.38 12.50 -23.03
C ALA A 529 -73.92 12.05 -21.64
N ASP A 530 -72.88 11.20 -21.60
CA ASP A 530 -72.31 10.62 -20.38
C ASP A 530 -71.79 11.73 -19.44
N PRO A 531 -72.25 11.82 -18.17
CA PRO A 531 -71.90 12.92 -17.27
C PRO A 531 -70.39 13.01 -16.97
N ALA A 532 -69.69 11.87 -17.02
CA ALA A 532 -68.25 11.81 -16.80
C ALA A 532 -67.42 12.53 -17.89
N ALA A 533 -67.87 12.51 -19.15
CA ALA A 533 -67.18 13.19 -20.25
C ALA A 533 -67.37 14.72 -20.19
N ALA A 534 -68.55 15.17 -19.75
CA ALA A 534 -68.84 16.60 -19.58
C ALA A 534 -68.11 17.23 -18.37
N ASP A 535 -67.90 16.47 -17.29
CA ASP A 535 -67.16 16.95 -16.12
C ASP A 535 -65.64 17.05 -16.37
N LEU A 536 -65.05 16.16 -17.16
CA LEU A 536 -63.63 16.23 -17.57
C LEU A 536 -63.31 17.52 -18.35
N LEU A 537 -64.20 17.96 -19.24
CA LEU A 537 -64.03 19.21 -20.00
C LEU A 537 -64.32 20.47 -19.16
N LYS A 538 -65.23 20.40 -18.18
CA LYS A 538 -65.45 21.50 -17.22
C LYS A 538 -64.25 21.74 -16.31
N VAL A 539 -63.58 20.69 -15.86
CA VAL A 539 -62.34 20.82 -15.06
C VAL A 539 -61.20 21.44 -15.89
N SER A 540 -61.14 21.16 -17.20
CA SER A 540 -60.17 21.77 -18.13
C SER A 540 -60.49 23.26 -18.43
N CYS A 541 -61.75 23.66 -18.51
CA CYS A 541 -62.13 25.07 -18.69
C CYS A 541 -61.89 25.94 -17.44
N CYS A 542 -61.85 25.35 -16.25
CA CYS A 542 -61.51 26.04 -15.00
C CYS A 542 -59.98 26.20 -14.80
N SER A 543 -59.15 25.58 -15.63
CA SER A 543 -57.69 25.75 -15.63
C SER A 543 -57.21 26.53 -16.86
N LYS A 544 -57.74 27.75 -17.07
CA LYS A 544 -57.00 28.74 -17.87
C LYS A 544 -55.68 29.01 -17.16
N PRO A 545 -54.51 28.76 -17.80
CA PRO A 545 -53.24 29.07 -17.18
C PRO A 545 -53.09 30.59 -17.15
N ASP A 546 -53.05 31.17 -15.95
CA ASP A 546 -52.52 32.51 -15.76
C ASP A 546 -51.10 32.53 -16.33
N LEU A 547 -50.91 33.32 -17.40
CA LEU A 547 -49.62 33.52 -18.09
C LEU A 547 -48.51 34.10 -17.19
N GLY A 548 -48.75 34.31 -15.89
CA GLY A 548 -47.77 34.77 -14.90
C GLY A 548 -47.00 33.65 -14.17
N PHE A 549 -47.49 32.40 -14.15
CA PHE A 549 -46.86 31.34 -13.35
C PHE A 549 -45.82 30.51 -14.11
N VAL A 550 -45.95 30.44 -15.44
CA VAL A 550 -45.05 29.68 -16.32
C VAL A 550 -43.73 30.41 -16.57
N THR A 551 -43.73 31.75 -16.50
CA THR A 551 -42.49 32.56 -16.59
C THR A 551 -41.69 32.55 -15.28
N SER A 552 -42.35 32.43 -14.13
CA SER A 552 -41.68 32.30 -12.82
C SER A 552 -41.02 30.95 -12.64
N THR A 553 -41.69 29.85 -13.02
CA THR A 553 -41.13 28.49 -12.87
C THR A 553 -40.04 28.17 -13.88
N PHE A 554 -40.11 28.69 -15.10
CA PHE A 554 -38.99 28.65 -16.05
C PHE A 554 -37.81 29.55 -15.63
N CYS A 555 -38.06 30.70 -15.00
CA CYS A 555 -36.97 31.51 -14.42
C CYS A 555 -36.32 30.82 -13.22
N THR A 556 -37.08 30.18 -12.34
CA THR A 556 -36.50 29.46 -11.19
C THR A 556 -35.77 28.18 -11.62
N LEU A 557 -36.26 27.43 -12.61
CA LEU A 557 -35.53 26.28 -13.16
C LEU A 557 -34.29 26.72 -13.94
N ARG A 558 -34.34 27.83 -14.67
CA ARG A 558 -33.17 28.38 -15.38
C ARG A 558 -32.15 28.98 -14.41
N LEU A 559 -32.57 29.58 -13.30
CA LEU A 559 -31.68 30.04 -12.23
C LEU A 559 -31.09 28.86 -11.42
N LEU A 560 -31.85 27.78 -11.19
CA LEU A 560 -31.33 26.54 -10.57
C LEU A 560 -30.37 25.78 -11.49
N LEU A 561 -30.64 25.73 -12.79
CA LEU A 561 -29.73 25.14 -13.78
C LEU A 561 -28.48 26.01 -13.97
N CYS A 562 -28.59 27.34 -13.93
CA CYS A 562 -27.43 28.23 -13.95
C CYS A 562 -26.62 28.15 -12.64
N SER A 563 -27.25 28.03 -11.46
CA SER A 563 -26.52 27.89 -10.20
C SER A 563 -25.82 26.53 -10.08
N LEU A 564 -26.43 25.45 -10.59
CA LEU A 564 -25.79 24.13 -10.66
C LEU A 564 -24.61 24.10 -11.65
N VAL A 565 -24.73 24.81 -12.78
CA VAL A 565 -23.63 24.93 -13.74
C VAL A 565 -22.49 25.81 -13.21
N ASP A 566 -22.80 26.87 -12.46
CA ASP A 566 -21.78 27.72 -11.81
C ASP A 566 -21.09 27.03 -10.61
N GLU A 567 -21.81 26.24 -9.80
CA GLU A 567 -21.21 25.44 -8.71
C GLU A 567 -20.32 24.31 -9.25
N HIS A 568 -20.71 23.67 -10.37
CA HIS A 568 -19.86 22.65 -11.02
C HIS A 568 -18.68 23.25 -11.80
N ALA A 569 -18.79 24.48 -12.32
CA ALA A 569 -17.68 25.20 -12.94
C ALA A 569 -16.65 25.68 -11.91
N GLN A 570 -17.07 26.04 -10.70
CA GLN A 570 -16.17 26.39 -9.59
C GLN A 570 -15.48 25.16 -8.98
N ALA A 571 -16.15 24.00 -8.92
CA ALA A 571 -15.55 22.74 -8.45
C ALA A 571 -14.55 22.11 -9.43
N ALA A 572 -14.59 22.47 -10.72
CA ALA A 572 -13.65 22.00 -11.73
C ALA A 572 -12.37 22.88 -11.84
N PHE A 573 -12.32 24.02 -11.14
CA PHE A 573 -11.21 24.99 -11.19
C PHE A 573 -10.42 25.13 -9.88
N SER A 574 -10.77 24.36 -8.83
CA SER A 574 -10.02 24.21 -7.57
C SER A 574 -9.47 22.81 -7.44
#